data_AF-A0A4S3TQW8-F1
#
_entry.id   AF-A0A4S3TQW8-F1
#
_cell.length_a   1.000
_cell.length_b   1.000
_cell.length_c   1.000
_cell.angle_alpha   90.00
_cell.angle_beta   90.00
_cell.angle_gamma   90.00
#
_symmetry.space_group_name_H-M   'P 1'
#
loop_
_entity.id
_entity.type
_entity.pdbx_description
1 polymer ?
#
loop_
_entity_poly.entity_id
_entity_poly.type
_entity_poly.pdbx_seq_one_letter_code
_entity_poly.pdbx_strand_id
1 'polypeptide(L)'
;MFDVDELLGRASLKERIDELEAENERLQAQYEAESERRADAATARQDAERELNRLEDRIAQLEGELERVREDETDLEYRRRERVRGAELDGIVDRLTSFRTGPEGALTTTVDAGLDDIDTDLEAVLGDRIALLEDATPCLCCLDDASLLAITLDPPVRPDLEESWDDRFRLEREWFLPTGRYVLALVRADLFAVGRYDDGDRTDYRGFESDVKGSHSKGGFSQARFERIRDEQIDDHLERCRETLEAYVDDAAADRLYLVGQRGVLETLVAESTVDPVATGAVDATGEPKSALEDAHRSFWTTDVRVL
;
A
#
# COMPACT_ATOMS: atom_id res chain seq x y z
N MET A 1 -2.34 83.59 -33.37
CA MET A 1 -3.29 82.87 -34.23
C MET A 1 -3.78 81.74 -33.37
N PHE A 2 -4.95 81.92 -32.73
CA PHE A 2 -5.49 80.92 -31.80
C PHE A 2 -5.99 79.73 -32.62
N ASP A 3 -5.57 78.53 -32.24
CA ASP A 3 -5.89 77.31 -32.99
C ASP A 3 -7.39 77.04 -32.88
N VAL A 4 -8.10 77.06 -34.00
CA VAL A 4 -9.56 76.98 -34.07
C VAL A 4 -10.07 75.65 -33.52
N ASP A 5 -9.22 74.62 -33.47
CA ASP A 5 -9.51 73.29 -32.92
C ASP A 5 -9.61 73.28 -31.37
N GLU A 6 -8.97 74.22 -30.67
CA GLU A 6 -9.00 74.34 -29.20
C GLU A 6 -10.27 75.06 -28.71
N LEU A 7 -10.77 76.03 -29.49
CA LEU A 7 -11.98 76.83 -29.19
C LEU A 7 -13.31 76.12 -29.46
N LEU A 8 -13.30 75.01 -30.21
CA LEU A 8 -14.50 74.24 -30.62
C LEU A 8 -14.60 72.85 -29.96
N GLY A 9 -13.75 72.53 -28.97
CA GLY A 9 -13.80 71.24 -28.25
C GLY A 9 -13.39 70.02 -29.11
N ARG A 10 -12.82 70.25 -30.29
CA ARG A 10 -12.40 69.20 -31.22
C ARG A 10 -11.07 68.57 -30.80
N ALA A 11 -10.19 69.35 -30.18
CA ALA A 11 -8.95 68.86 -29.59
C ALA A 11 -9.21 67.83 -28.47
N SER A 12 -10.11 68.13 -27.52
CA SER A 12 -10.47 67.20 -26.44
C SER A 12 -11.18 65.94 -26.94
N LEU A 13 -11.93 66.04 -28.04
CA LEU A 13 -12.55 64.87 -28.66
C LEU A 13 -11.53 63.99 -29.38
N LYS A 14 -10.53 64.57 -30.05
CA LYS A 14 -9.41 63.81 -30.63
C LYS A 14 -8.61 63.08 -29.56
N GLU A 15 -8.26 63.76 -28.48
CA GLU A 15 -7.52 63.16 -27.37
C GLU A 15 -8.30 62.01 -26.71
N ARG A 16 -9.63 62.15 -26.59
CA ARG A 16 -10.50 61.07 -26.10
C ARG A 16 -10.64 59.91 -27.10
N ILE A 17 -10.62 60.18 -28.39
CA ILE A 17 -10.60 59.14 -29.43
C ILE A 17 -9.29 58.37 -29.36
N ASP A 18 -8.15 59.06 -29.30
CA ASP A 18 -6.83 58.44 -29.21
C ASP A 18 -6.70 57.59 -27.92
N GLU A 19 -7.22 58.07 -26.79
CA GLU A 19 -7.29 57.32 -25.53
C GLU A 19 -8.16 56.06 -25.65
N LEU A 20 -9.34 56.17 -26.25
CA LEU A 20 -10.26 55.04 -26.45
C LEU A 20 -9.73 54.04 -27.47
N GLU A 21 -9.01 54.48 -28.50
CA GLU A 21 -8.34 53.61 -29.47
C GLU A 21 -7.20 52.83 -28.80
N ALA A 22 -6.36 53.50 -28.00
CA ALA A 22 -5.32 52.83 -27.23
C ALA A 22 -5.88 51.86 -26.16
N GLU A 23 -7.01 52.18 -25.55
CA GLU A 23 -7.72 51.28 -24.64
C GLU A 23 -8.30 50.08 -25.39
N ASN A 24 -8.85 50.28 -26.59
CA ASN A 24 -9.36 49.21 -27.44
C ASN A 24 -8.25 48.22 -27.83
N GLU A 25 -7.10 48.74 -28.29
CA GLU A 25 -5.95 47.91 -28.66
C GLU A 25 -5.46 47.07 -27.46
N ARG A 26 -5.40 47.66 -26.26
CA ARG A 26 -5.02 46.93 -25.04
C ARG A 26 -6.03 45.84 -24.68
N LEU A 27 -7.33 46.15 -24.72
CA LEU A 27 -8.40 45.19 -24.43
C LEU A 27 -8.41 44.05 -25.46
N GLN A 28 -8.18 44.37 -26.74
CA GLN A 28 -8.11 43.38 -27.79
C GLN A 28 -6.91 42.45 -27.63
N ALA A 29 -5.72 43.00 -27.35
CA ALA A 29 -4.53 42.20 -27.06
C ALA A 29 -4.74 41.30 -25.81
N GLN A 30 -5.40 41.80 -24.78
CA GLN A 30 -5.74 41.01 -23.59
C GLN A 30 -6.72 39.89 -23.92
N TYR A 31 -7.73 40.16 -24.73
CA TYR A 31 -8.71 39.17 -25.17
C TYR A 31 -8.06 38.07 -26.02
N GLU A 32 -7.18 38.44 -26.95
CA GLU A 32 -6.44 37.50 -27.79
C GLU A 32 -5.54 36.58 -26.95
N ALA A 33 -4.79 37.14 -26.00
CA ALA A 33 -3.95 36.36 -25.09
C ALA A 33 -4.78 35.40 -24.20
N GLU A 34 -5.93 35.83 -23.70
CA GLU A 34 -6.84 34.96 -22.95
C GLU A 34 -7.50 33.89 -23.82
N SER A 35 -7.85 34.23 -25.06
CA SER A 35 -8.39 33.28 -26.02
C SER A 35 -7.37 32.18 -26.36
N GLU A 36 -6.10 32.55 -26.56
CA GLU A 36 -5.00 31.63 -26.81
C GLU A 36 -4.76 30.69 -25.62
N ARG A 37 -4.69 31.23 -24.39
CA ARG A 37 -4.59 30.42 -23.16
C ARG A 37 -5.72 29.41 -23.01
N ARG A 38 -6.95 29.79 -23.37
CA ARG A 38 -8.12 28.89 -23.33
C ARG A 38 -8.01 27.78 -24.37
N ALA A 39 -7.53 28.10 -25.57
CA ALA A 39 -7.29 27.12 -26.63
C ALA A 39 -6.23 26.10 -26.19
N ASP A 40 -5.11 26.56 -25.63
CA ASP A 40 -4.05 25.69 -25.14
C ASP A 40 -4.51 24.79 -24.01
N ALA A 41 -5.26 25.33 -23.04
CA ALA A 41 -5.83 24.55 -21.94
C ALA A 41 -6.84 23.50 -22.44
N ALA A 42 -7.63 23.83 -23.46
CA ALA A 42 -8.56 22.87 -24.08
C ALA A 42 -7.81 21.75 -24.82
N THR A 43 -6.74 22.07 -25.54
CA THR A 43 -5.86 21.08 -26.17
C THR A 43 -5.23 20.17 -25.12
N ALA A 44 -4.60 20.73 -24.08
CA ALA A 44 -3.99 19.96 -23.01
C ALA A 44 -4.99 19.00 -22.33
N ARG A 45 -6.25 19.45 -22.15
CA ARG A 45 -7.31 18.58 -21.62
C ARG A 45 -7.64 17.42 -22.56
N GLN A 46 -7.76 17.68 -23.86
CA GLN A 46 -8.01 16.64 -24.86
C GLN A 46 -6.86 15.64 -24.96
N ASP A 47 -5.62 16.10 -24.81
CA ASP A 47 -4.44 15.24 -24.77
C ASP A 47 -4.47 14.30 -23.55
N ALA A 48 -4.79 14.83 -22.37
CA ALA A 48 -4.94 14.02 -21.16
C ALA A 48 -6.11 13.02 -21.25
N GLU A 49 -7.28 13.45 -21.78
CA GLU A 49 -8.42 12.56 -22.03
C GLU A 49 -8.03 11.43 -23.01
N ARG A 50 -7.23 11.72 -24.05
CA ARG A 50 -6.72 10.70 -24.98
C ARG A 50 -5.79 9.70 -24.30
N GLU A 51 -4.94 10.16 -23.40
CA GLU A 51 -4.04 9.29 -22.65
C GLU A 51 -4.80 8.39 -21.68
N LEU A 52 -5.79 8.94 -20.96
CA LEU A 52 -6.67 8.18 -20.07
C LEU A 52 -7.40 7.07 -20.83
N ASN A 53 -8.02 7.38 -21.97
CA ASN A 53 -8.69 6.35 -22.78
C ASN A 53 -7.72 5.25 -23.25
N ARG A 54 -6.48 5.60 -23.63
CA ARG A 54 -5.46 4.61 -24.02
C ARG A 54 -5.06 3.71 -22.86
N LEU A 55 -4.96 4.28 -21.65
CA LEU A 55 -4.65 3.53 -20.44
C LEU A 55 -5.81 2.61 -20.06
N GLU A 56 -7.06 3.08 -20.13
CA GLU A 56 -8.26 2.28 -19.91
C GLU A 56 -8.37 1.12 -20.92
N ASP A 57 -8.15 1.38 -22.21
CA ASP A 57 -8.11 0.35 -23.25
C ASP A 57 -7.00 -0.69 -22.95
N ARG A 58 -5.84 -0.24 -22.46
CA ARG A 58 -4.74 -1.14 -22.10
C ARG A 58 -5.07 -1.96 -20.86
N ILE A 59 -5.73 -1.38 -19.86
CA ILE A 59 -6.22 -2.11 -18.69
C ILE A 59 -7.21 -3.18 -19.12
N ALA A 60 -8.22 -2.83 -19.92
CA ALA A 60 -9.20 -3.81 -20.42
C ALA A 60 -8.55 -4.93 -21.24
N GLN A 61 -7.53 -4.60 -22.04
CA GLN A 61 -6.75 -5.62 -22.75
C GLN A 61 -5.98 -6.53 -21.77
N LEU A 62 -5.30 -5.96 -20.78
CA LEU A 62 -4.53 -6.73 -19.79
C LEU A 62 -5.45 -7.58 -18.91
N GLU A 63 -6.61 -7.09 -18.51
CA GLU A 63 -7.65 -7.86 -17.82
C GLU A 63 -8.13 -9.03 -18.67
N GLY A 64 -8.35 -8.81 -19.98
CA GLY A 64 -8.73 -9.89 -20.90
C GLY A 64 -7.58 -10.86 -21.25
N GLU A 65 -6.33 -10.44 -21.17
CA GLU A 65 -5.15 -11.32 -21.24
C GLU A 65 -5.02 -12.14 -19.97
N LEU A 66 -5.19 -11.52 -18.80
CA LEU A 66 -5.17 -12.18 -17.49
C LEU A 66 -6.29 -13.21 -17.35
N GLU A 67 -7.51 -12.89 -17.80
CA GLU A 67 -8.62 -13.84 -17.76
C GLU A 67 -8.37 -15.04 -18.67
N ARG A 68 -7.80 -14.83 -19.86
CA ARG A 68 -7.39 -15.93 -20.76
C ARG A 68 -6.27 -16.77 -20.17
N VAL A 69 -5.28 -16.14 -19.53
CA VAL A 69 -4.22 -16.88 -18.81
C VAL A 69 -4.83 -17.70 -17.68
N ARG A 70 -5.79 -17.17 -16.92
CA ARG A 70 -6.52 -17.93 -15.89
C ARG A 70 -7.37 -19.07 -16.45
N GLU A 71 -7.98 -18.89 -17.62
CA GLU A 71 -8.76 -19.94 -18.29
C GLU A 71 -7.86 -21.02 -18.92
N ASP A 72 -6.65 -20.66 -19.38
CA ASP A 72 -5.66 -21.57 -19.96
C ASP A 72 -4.79 -22.26 -18.88
N GLU A 73 -4.61 -21.65 -17.70
CA GLU A 73 -3.96 -22.21 -16.49
C GLU A 73 -4.95 -22.99 -15.61
N THR A 74 -5.50 -24.09 -16.16
CA THR A 74 -5.87 -25.31 -15.41
C THR A 74 -7.14 -25.28 -14.52
N ASP A 75 -7.93 -26.36 -14.59
CA ASP A 75 -9.02 -26.76 -13.65
C ASP A 75 -8.58 -26.93 -12.17
N LEU A 76 -7.43 -26.38 -11.77
CA LEU A 76 -6.86 -26.52 -10.43
C LEU A 76 -7.40 -25.41 -9.52
N GLU A 77 -8.26 -25.80 -8.59
CA GLU A 77 -8.74 -24.92 -7.53
C GLU A 77 -8.14 -25.34 -6.19
N TYR A 78 -7.83 -24.36 -5.33
CA TYR A 78 -7.51 -24.64 -3.94
C TYR A 78 -8.65 -25.43 -3.29
N ARG A 79 -8.31 -26.57 -2.71
CA ARG A 79 -9.27 -27.38 -1.94
C ARG A 79 -9.92 -26.58 -0.81
N ARG A 80 -9.17 -25.63 -0.23
CA ARG A 80 -9.65 -24.67 0.76
C ARG A 80 -8.83 -23.40 0.66
N ARG A 81 -9.46 -22.23 0.74
CA ARG A 81 -8.81 -20.92 0.84
C ARG A 81 -9.56 -20.05 1.85
N GLU A 82 -8.93 -19.74 2.97
CA GLU A 82 -9.56 -19.00 4.06
C GLU A 82 -8.61 -18.04 4.76
N ARG A 83 -9.16 -16.94 5.29
CA ARG A 83 -8.44 -16.00 6.17
C ARG A 83 -8.80 -16.30 7.61
N VAL A 84 -7.82 -16.75 8.38
CA VAL A 84 -8.02 -17.31 9.72
C VAL A 84 -7.23 -16.53 10.76
N ARG A 85 -7.75 -16.42 11.98
CA ARG A 85 -7.12 -15.69 13.09
C ARG A 85 -7.51 -16.24 14.46
N GLY A 86 -6.78 -15.85 15.50
CA GLY A 86 -7.09 -16.16 16.89
C GLY A 86 -7.18 -17.66 17.15
N ALA A 87 -8.18 -18.09 17.93
CA ALA A 87 -8.32 -19.50 18.35
C ALA A 87 -8.48 -20.49 17.19
N GLU A 88 -9.03 -20.07 16.05
CA GLU A 88 -9.12 -20.94 14.89
C GLU A 88 -7.74 -21.19 14.27
N LEU A 89 -6.93 -20.13 14.13
CA LEU A 89 -5.56 -20.21 13.61
C LEU A 89 -4.67 -21.01 14.56
N ASP A 90 -4.77 -20.76 15.87
CA ASP A 90 -4.07 -21.54 16.90
C ASP A 90 -4.39 -23.04 16.78
N GLY A 91 -5.66 -23.39 16.58
CA GLY A 91 -6.06 -24.78 16.34
C GLY A 91 -5.57 -25.38 15.01
N ILE A 92 -5.28 -24.58 13.99
CA ILE A 92 -4.64 -25.06 12.75
C ILE A 92 -3.15 -25.31 13.01
N VAL A 93 -2.46 -24.34 13.60
CA VAL A 93 -1.02 -24.44 13.93
C VAL A 93 -0.76 -25.63 14.87
N ASP A 94 -1.62 -25.85 15.87
CA ASP A 94 -1.53 -27.01 16.77
C ASP A 94 -1.68 -28.34 16.03
N ARG A 95 -2.58 -28.42 15.03
CA ARG A 95 -2.73 -29.64 14.24
C ARG A 95 -1.51 -29.89 13.36
N LEU A 96 -1.01 -28.87 12.67
CA LEU A 96 0.18 -28.99 11.82
C LEU A 96 1.40 -29.38 12.65
N THR A 97 1.65 -28.71 13.77
CA THR A 97 2.76 -29.03 14.68
C THR A 97 2.62 -30.41 15.34
N SER A 98 1.42 -30.97 15.43
CA SER A 98 1.18 -32.33 15.93
C SER A 98 1.43 -33.43 14.89
N PHE A 99 1.51 -33.08 13.60
CA PHE A 99 1.73 -34.04 12.52
C PHE A 99 3.12 -34.69 12.64
N ARG A 100 3.18 -36.02 12.46
CA ARG A 100 4.39 -36.81 12.60
C ARG A 100 4.52 -37.79 11.44
N THR A 101 5.72 -37.87 10.88
CA THR A 101 6.07 -38.73 9.75
C THR A 101 7.30 -39.58 10.09
N GLY A 102 7.78 -40.38 9.13
CA GLY A 102 9.13 -40.91 9.20
C GLY A 102 10.18 -39.79 9.07
N PRO A 103 11.47 -40.10 9.27
CA PRO A 103 12.54 -39.15 8.96
C PRO A 103 12.38 -38.63 7.53
N GLU A 104 12.58 -37.33 7.33
CA GLU A 104 12.47 -36.66 6.02
C GLU A 104 11.09 -36.76 5.36
N GLY A 105 10.02 -36.95 6.15
CA GLY A 105 8.65 -37.07 5.61
C GLY A 105 7.84 -35.78 5.61
N ALA A 106 8.31 -34.70 6.25
CA ALA A 106 7.61 -33.42 6.34
C ALA A 106 8.52 -32.27 5.92
N LEU A 107 8.19 -31.61 4.80
CA LEU A 107 8.85 -30.41 4.31
C LEU A 107 8.24 -29.17 4.95
N THR A 108 9.09 -28.28 5.45
CA THR A 108 8.72 -26.90 5.78
C THR A 108 9.67 -25.96 5.03
N THR A 109 9.13 -25.03 4.25
CA THR A 109 9.94 -24.06 3.50
C THR A 109 9.19 -22.76 3.24
N THR A 110 9.91 -21.64 3.16
CA THR A 110 9.39 -20.33 2.75
C THR A 110 9.59 -20.11 1.26
N VAL A 111 8.57 -19.55 0.61
CA VAL A 111 8.57 -19.19 -0.80
C VAL A 111 8.32 -17.69 -0.88
N ASP A 112 9.31 -16.92 -1.35
CA ASP A 112 9.25 -15.45 -1.32
C ASP A 112 9.01 -14.82 -2.69
N ALA A 113 9.89 -15.07 -3.66
CA ALA A 113 9.86 -14.45 -4.99
C ALA A 113 9.65 -15.45 -6.14
N GLY A 114 9.53 -16.73 -5.82
CA GLY A 114 9.40 -17.82 -6.79
C GLY A 114 9.93 -19.12 -6.21
N LEU A 115 9.90 -20.19 -7.03
CA LEU A 115 10.35 -21.51 -6.65
C LEU A 115 11.84 -21.78 -6.98
N ASP A 116 12.50 -20.84 -7.66
CA ASP A 116 13.89 -20.99 -8.14
C ASP A 116 14.92 -21.16 -7.00
N ASP A 117 14.61 -20.62 -5.81
CA ASP A 117 15.47 -20.68 -4.62
C ASP A 117 15.24 -21.94 -3.76
N ILE A 118 14.40 -22.87 -4.22
CA ILE A 118 14.05 -24.10 -3.51
C ILE A 118 14.83 -25.27 -4.11
N ASP A 119 15.58 -25.99 -3.29
CA ASP A 119 16.44 -27.10 -3.71
C ASP A 119 15.63 -28.39 -3.96
N THR A 120 14.52 -28.59 -3.25
CA THR A 120 13.63 -29.74 -3.49
C THR A 120 12.93 -29.64 -4.83
N ASP A 121 12.88 -30.76 -5.55
CA ASP A 121 12.00 -30.97 -6.71
C ASP A 121 10.53 -31.01 -6.26
N LEU A 122 9.93 -29.84 -6.14
CA LEU A 122 8.53 -29.68 -5.74
C LEU A 122 7.56 -30.21 -6.78
N GLU A 123 7.94 -30.29 -8.06
CA GLU A 123 7.11 -30.85 -9.12
C GLU A 123 6.94 -32.36 -8.92
N ALA A 124 7.98 -33.06 -8.45
CA ALA A 124 7.89 -34.47 -8.08
C ALA A 124 6.92 -34.73 -6.91
N VAL A 125 6.72 -33.76 -6.01
CA VAL A 125 5.84 -33.87 -4.83
C VAL A 125 4.42 -33.39 -5.13
N LEU A 126 4.29 -32.24 -5.79
CA LEU A 126 3.01 -31.56 -6.01
C LEU A 126 2.36 -31.93 -7.34
N GLY A 127 3.16 -32.33 -8.34
CA GLY A 127 2.72 -32.44 -9.73
C GLY A 127 2.19 -31.09 -10.22
N ASP A 128 1.07 -31.13 -10.93
CA ASP A 128 0.43 -29.94 -11.50
C ASP A 128 0.02 -28.89 -10.43
N ARG A 129 -0.12 -29.29 -9.15
CA ARG A 129 -0.45 -28.38 -8.03
C ARG A 129 0.67 -27.38 -7.71
N ILE A 130 1.84 -27.52 -8.33
CA ILE A 130 2.93 -26.53 -8.20
C ILE A 130 2.46 -25.13 -8.61
N ALA A 131 1.58 -25.02 -9.61
CA ALA A 131 0.97 -23.74 -10.02
C ALA A 131 0.16 -23.06 -8.89
N LEU A 132 -0.49 -23.85 -8.02
CA LEU A 132 -1.20 -23.33 -6.85
C LEU A 132 -0.24 -22.82 -5.76
N LEU A 133 0.97 -23.37 -5.69
CA LEU A 133 2.01 -22.87 -4.80
C LEU A 133 2.58 -21.54 -5.33
N GLU A 134 2.78 -21.43 -6.65
CA GLU A 134 3.21 -20.19 -7.30
C GLU A 134 2.19 -19.06 -7.08
N ASP A 135 0.89 -19.31 -7.28
CA ASP A 135 -0.19 -18.32 -6.98
C ASP A 135 -0.25 -17.93 -5.49
N ALA A 136 0.13 -18.83 -4.59
CA ALA A 136 0.17 -18.55 -3.16
C ALA A 136 1.37 -17.72 -2.71
N THR A 137 2.35 -17.48 -3.58
CA THR A 137 3.60 -16.77 -3.24
C THR A 137 3.35 -15.28 -2.97
N PRO A 138 3.94 -14.68 -1.92
CA PRO A 138 4.83 -15.29 -0.93
C PRO A 138 4.08 -16.10 0.15
N CYS A 139 4.62 -17.26 0.55
CA CYS A 139 4.01 -18.10 1.60
C CYS A 139 5.00 -19.02 2.33
N LEU A 140 4.58 -19.55 3.47
CA LEU A 140 5.18 -20.69 4.15
C LEU A 140 4.46 -21.97 3.72
N CYS A 141 5.19 -22.92 3.14
CA CYS A 141 4.68 -24.17 2.62
C CYS A 141 4.97 -25.34 3.58
N CYS A 142 3.99 -26.21 3.76
CA CYS A 142 4.09 -27.44 4.55
C CYS A 142 3.57 -28.62 3.72
N LEU A 143 4.47 -29.52 3.31
CA LEU A 143 4.17 -30.69 2.47
C LEU A 143 4.59 -31.98 3.17
N ASP A 144 3.86 -33.08 2.97
CA ASP A 144 4.32 -34.41 3.35
C ASP A 144 4.72 -35.26 2.14
N ASP A 145 5.59 -36.24 2.39
CA ASP A 145 6.10 -37.20 1.40
C ASP A 145 5.00 -38.12 0.83
N ALA A 146 3.92 -38.35 1.60
CA ALA A 146 2.78 -39.17 1.19
C ALA A 146 1.64 -38.38 0.53
N SER A 147 1.81 -37.07 0.29
CA SER A 147 0.79 -36.18 -0.31
C SER A 147 -0.56 -36.15 0.44
N LEU A 148 -0.56 -36.44 1.74
CA LEU A 148 -1.73 -36.32 2.60
C LEU A 148 -2.03 -34.86 2.99
N LEU A 149 -1.00 -34.03 3.04
CA LEU A 149 -0.99 -32.63 3.43
C LEU A 149 -0.16 -31.81 2.43
N ALA A 150 -0.82 -30.87 1.77
CA ALA A 150 -0.19 -29.82 1.01
C ALA A 150 -0.88 -28.51 1.38
N ILE A 151 -0.24 -27.69 2.20
CA ILE A 151 -0.83 -26.46 2.75
C ILE A 151 0.16 -25.30 2.66
N THR A 152 -0.35 -24.13 2.29
CA THR A 152 0.40 -22.88 2.34
C THR A 152 -0.25 -21.93 3.34
N LEU A 153 0.60 -21.20 4.04
CA LEU A 153 0.26 -20.24 5.09
C LEU A 153 0.92 -18.90 4.77
N ASP A 154 0.23 -17.80 4.97
CA ASP A 154 0.80 -16.46 4.90
C ASP A 154 0.93 -15.87 6.32
N PRO A 155 2.03 -16.18 7.06
CA PRO A 155 2.18 -15.72 8.44
C PRO A 155 2.43 -14.20 8.52
N PRO A 156 1.85 -13.51 9.52
CA PRO A 156 2.11 -12.10 9.83
C PRO A 156 3.60 -11.77 10.01
N VAL A 157 4.34 -12.69 10.63
CA VAL A 157 5.80 -12.59 10.76
C VAL A 157 6.41 -13.67 9.90
N ARG A 158 7.14 -13.25 8.87
CA ARG A 158 7.87 -14.14 7.97
C ARG A 158 8.99 -14.83 8.73
N PRO A 159 9.02 -16.17 8.75
CA PRO A 159 10.12 -16.87 9.39
C PRO A 159 11.34 -16.88 8.47
N ASP A 160 12.52 -16.73 9.04
CA ASP A 160 13.79 -16.96 8.34
C ASP A 160 14.15 -18.44 8.50
N LEU A 161 13.73 -19.24 7.53
CA LEU A 161 13.90 -20.69 7.56
C LEU A 161 14.67 -21.16 6.34
N GLU A 162 15.64 -22.02 6.61
CA GLU A 162 16.16 -22.90 5.56
C GLU A 162 15.16 -24.01 5.29
N GLU A 163 15.04 -24.35 4.02
CA GLU A 163 14.29 -25.50 3.55
C GLU A 163 14.71 -26.76 4.32
N SER A 164 13.72 -27.50 4.85
CA SER A 164 14.03 -28.72 5.59
C SER A 164 12.95 -29.79 5.51
N TRP A 165 13.41 -31.02 5.28
CA TRP A 165 12.65 -32.24 5.47
C TRP A 165 12.96 -32.82 6.86
N ASP A 166 11.94 -33.05 7.67
CA ASP A 166 12.06 -33.57 9.03
C ASP A 166 10.93 -34.59 9.32
N ASP A 167 10.84 -35.09 10.54
CA ASP A 167 9.74 -35.95 11.00
C ASP A 167 8.45 -35.18 11.39
N ARG A 168 8.47 -33.85 11.22
CA ARG A 168 7.40 -32.91 11.59
C ARG A 168 7.57 -31.55 10.91
N PHE A 169 6.48 -30.78 10.83
CA PHE A 169 6.53 -29.38 10.40
C PHE A 169 7.19 -28.47 11.46
N ARG A 170 8.02 -27.53 11.00
CA ARG A 170 8.72 -26.54 11.84
C ARG A 170 7.94 -25.23 11.86
N LEU A 171 6.99 -25.12 12.78
CA LEU A 171 6.16 -23.93 12.94
C LEU A 171 6.30 -23.36 14.35
N GLU A 172 6.49 -22.05 14.46
CA GLU A 172 6.48 -21.35 15.74
C GLU A 172 5.22 -20.49 15.88
N ARG A 173 4.60 -20.54 17.06
CA ARG A 173 3.33 -19.83 17.32
C ARG A 173 3.45 -18.32 17.14
N GLU A 174 4.61 -17.75 17.45
CA GLU A 174 4.87 -16.33 17.35
C GLU A 174 4.84 -15.78 15.91
N TRP A 175 4.93 -16.66 14.90
CA TRP A 175 4.78 -16.25 13.51
C TRP A 175 3.33 -15.92 13.16
N PHE A 176 2.39 -16.52 13.89
CA PHE A 176 0.95 -16.54 13.58
C PHE A 176 0.10 -15.80 14.61
N LEU A 177 0.53 -15.79 15.87
CA LEU A 177 -0.29 -15.38 17.00
C LEU A 177 0.37 -14.23 17.78
N PRO A 178 -0.46 -13.27 18.27
CA PRO A 178 0.01 -12.17 19.08
C PRO A 178 0.42 -12.65 20.48
N THR A 179 1.66 -13.10 20.62
CA THR A 179 2.20 -13.69 21.86
C THR A 179 3.31 -12.83 22.44
N GLY A 180 3.45 -12.86 23.76
CA GLY A 180 4.45 -12.08 24.48
C GLY A 180 4.19 -10.58 24.44
N ARG A 181 5.24 -9.80 24.75
CA ARG A 181 5.17 -8.33 24.85
C ARG A 181 5.73 -7.68 23.60
N TYR A 182 4.91 -6.87 22.95
CA TYR A 182 5.30 -6.21 21.70
C TYR A 182 4.65 -4.84 21.54
N VAL A 183 5.23 -4.05 20.65
CA VAL A 183 4.66 -2.79 20.16
C VAL A 183 4.12 -3.01 18.75
N LEU A 184 2.93 -2.51 18.47
CA LEU A 184 2.39 -2.43 17.11
C LEU A 184 2.05 -0.98 16.79
N ALA A 185 2.58 -0.47 15.68
CA ALA A 185 2.27 0.87 15.19
C ALA A 185 1.59 0.82 13.82
N LEU A 186 0.46 1.52 13.71
CA LEU A 186 -0.22 1.85 12.47
C LEU A 186 0.28 3.20 11.95
N VAL A 187 0.79 3.21 10.71
CA VAL A 187 1.30 4.41 10.06
C VAL A 187 0.71 4.56 8.67
N ARG A 188 0.06 5.69 8.44
CA ARG A 188 -0.47 6.12 7.15
C ARG A 188 0.01 7.53 6.86
N ALA A 189 -0.25 8.02 5.65
CA ALA A 189 0.09 9.37 5.26
C ALA A 189 -0.56 10.44 6.16
N ASP A 190 -1.71 10.16 6.77
CA ASP A 190 -2.52 11.10 7.55
C ASP A 190 -2.81 10.65 8.99
N LEU A 191 -2.44 9.43 9.36
CA LEU A 191 -2.85 8.77 10.60
C LEU A 191 -1.69 8.00 11.23
N PHE A 192 -1.50 8.22 12.52
CA PHE A 192 -0.58 7.46 13.34
C PHE A 192 -1.26 6.92 14.59
N ALA A 193 -1.01 5.66 14.90
CA ALA A 193 -1.38 5.07 16.17
C ALA A 193 -0.37 4.01 16.58
N VAL A 194 -0.07 3.91 17.87
CA VAL A 194 0.84 2.93 18.43
C VAL A 194 0.28 2.40 19.74
N GLY A 195 0.47 1.12 19.99
CA GLY A 195 0.06 0.48 21.24
C GLY A 195 1.07 -0.55 21.73
N ARG A 196 1.12 -0.72 23.05
CA ARG A 196 1.78 -1.84 23.72
C ARG A 196 0.80 -2.98 23.91
N TYR A 197 1.27 -4.19 23.69
CA TYR A 197 0.49 -5.40 23.79
C TYR A 197 1.21 -6.42 24.66
N ASP A 198 0.42 -7.21 25.39
CA ASP A 198 0.85 -8.37 26.15
C ASP A 198 -0.11 -9.52 25.84
N ASP A 199 0.37 -10.59 25.20
CA ASP A 199 -0.42 -11.74 24.74
C ASP A 199 -1.70 -11.33 23.96
N GLY A 200 -1.57 -10.28 23.15
CA GLY A 200 -2.64 -9.75 22.29
C GLY A 200 -3.55 -8.72 22.96
N ASP A 201 -3.46 -8.52 24.27
CA ASP A 201 -4.20 -7.49 24.98
C ASP A 201 -3.46 -6.15 24.96
N ARG A 202 -4.13 -5.07 24.52
CA ARG A 202 -3.53 -3.73 24.48
C ARG A 202 -3.45 -3.13 25.88
N THR A 203 -2.25 -2.86 26.35
CA THR A 203 -1.96 -2.31 27.69
C THR A 203 -1.75 -0.80 27.68
N ASP A 204 -1.28 -0.23 26.57
CA ASP A 204 -1.08 1.22 26.42
C ASP A 204 -1.34 1.68 24.97
N TYR A 205 -1.58 2.98 24.77
CA TYR A 205 -1.95 3.55 23.48
C TYR A 205 -1.56 5.02 23.35
N ARG A 206 -1.07 5.38 22.15
CA ARG A 206 -0.94 6.77 21.70
C ARG A 206 -1.31 6.86 20.22
N GLY A 207 -1.99 7.92 19.80
CA GLY A 207 -2.29 8.13 18.38
C GLY A 207 -2.74 9.55 18.08
N PHE A 208 -2.61 9.95 16.82
CA PHE A 208 -2.99 11.27 16.31
C PHE A 208 -3.26 11.21 14.81
N GLU A 209 -4.03 12.19 14.34
CA GLU A 209 -4.28 12.45 12.93
C GLU A 209 -3.52 13.71 12.50
N SER A 210 -3.35 13.88 11.19
CA SER A 210 -2.81 15.10 10.59
C SER A 210 -3.70 15.58 9.45
N ASP A 211 -3.72 16.89 9.22
CA ASP A 211 -4.54 17.54 8.18
C ASP A 211 -3.92 17.40 6.78
N VAL A 212 -3.36 16.23 6.46
CA VAL A 212 -2.85 15.92 5.13
C VAL A 212 -4.05 15.85 4.19
N LYS A 213 -4.11 16.78 3.24
CA LYS A 213 -5.27 16.88 2.36
C LYS A 213 -5.36 15.66 1.44
N GLY A 214 -6.55 15.06 1.35
CA GLY A 214 -6.82 13.96 0.42
C GLY A 214 -6.62 14.35 -1.04
N SER A 215 -6.30 13.38 -1.90
CA SER A 215 -6.13 13.59 -3.33
C SER A 215 -7.44 14.05 -3.98
N HIS A 216 -7.51 15.29 -4.46
CA HIS A 216 -8.64 15.76 -5.26
C HIS A 216 -8.34 15.59 -6.75
N SER A 217 -9.10 14.71 -7.42
CA SER A 217 -8.99 14.38 -8.85
C SER A 217 -9.43 15.50 -9.81
N LYS A 218 -9.57 16.74 -9.35
CA LYS A 218 -9.95 17.86 -10.22
C LYS A 218 -8.68 18.50 -10.79
N GLY A 219 -8.18 17.91 -11.87
CA GLY A 219 -7.01 18.38 -12.61
C GLY A 219 -7.12 19.85 -13.01
N GLY A 220 -6.08 20.62 -12.69
CA GLY A 220 -6.02 22.05 -12.98
C GLY A 220 -4.66 22.63 -12.58
N PHE A 221 -4.37 23.85 -13.01
CA PHE A 221 -3.09 24.56 -12.81
C PHE A 221 -2.63 24.71 -11.34
N SER A 222 -3.48 24.37 -10.37
CA SER A 222 -3.16 24.30 -8.94
C SER A 222 -2.68 22.93 -8.45
N GLN A 223 -2.67 21.90 -9.29
CA GLN A 223 -2.37 20.52 -8.89
C GLN A 223 -0.93 20.33 -8.43
N ALA A 224 0.06 20.76 -9.21
CA ALA A 224 1.47 20.63 -8.83
C ALA A 224 1.85 21.42 -7.56
N ARG A 225 1.12 22.49 -7.23
CA ARG A 225 1.28 23.22 -5.96
C ARG A 225 0.61 22.47 -4.80
N PHE A 226 -0.54 21.87 -5.06
CA PHE A 226 -1.27 21.07 -4.08
C PHE A 226 -0.50 19.80 -3.70
N GLU A 227 0.04 19.09 -4.69
CA GLU A 227 0.88 17.90 -4.50
C GLU A 227 2.11 18.24 -3.65
N ARG A 228 2.86 19.30 -3.99
CA ARG A 228 4.00 19.74 -3.18
C ARG A 228 3.66 20.09 -1.73
N ILE A 229 2.56 20.81 -1.50
CA ILE A 229 2.11 21.13 -0.13
C ILE A 229 1.74 19.83 0.60
N ARG A 230 1.07 18.91 -0.10
CA ARG A 230 0.67 17.63 0.48
C ARG A 230 1.87 16.77 0.84
N ASP A 231 2.88 16.70 -0.03
CA ASP A 231 4.11 15.95 0.22
C ASP A 231 4.85 16.53 1.43
N GLU A 232 4.99 17.86 1.52
CA GLU A 232 5.55 18.53 2.71
C GLU A 232 4.75 18.22 3.99
N GLN A 233 3.41 18.18 3.91
CA GLN A 233 2.58 17.77 5.05
C GLN A 233 2.76 16.30 5.44
N ILE A 234 3.01 15.41 4.47
CA ILE A 234 3.29 13.99 4.73
C ILE A 234 4.65 13.86 5.41
N ASP A 235 5.67 14.55 4.91
CA ASP A 235 7.01 14.52 5.49
C ASP A 235 6.98 14.99 6.96
N ASP A 236 6.31 16.11 7.25
CA ASP A 236 6.10 16.61 8.62
C ASP A 236 5.35 15.59 9.50
N HIS A 237 4.36 14.89 8.93
CA HIS A 237 3.62 13.85 9.62
C HIS A 237 4.53 12.66 9.95
N LEU A 238 5.31 12.18 8.99
CA LEU A 238 6.21 11.03 9.15
C LEU A 238 7.35 11.33 10.13
N GLU A 239 7.89 12.55 10.13
CA GLU A 239 8.86 12.97 11.14
C GLU A 239 8.27 12.85 12.54
N ARG A 240 7.04 13.36 12.75
CA ARG A 240 6.34 13.24 14.03
C ARG A 240 6.02 11.79 14.39
N CYS A 241 5.65 10.96 13.41
CA CYS A 241 5.42 9.52 13.61
C CYS A 241 6.68 8.83 14.13
N ARG A 242 7.81 9.09 13.46
CA ARG A 242 9.11 8.55 13.82
C ARG A 242 9.53 8.97 15.23
N GLU A 243 9.53 10.27 15.53
CA GLU A 243 9.89 10.76 16.87
C GLU A 243 9.00 10.16 17.96
N THR A 244 7.70 10.04 17.68
CA THR A 244 6.75 9.44 18.62
C THR A 244 7.02 7.96 18.81
N LEU A 245 7.29 7.23 17.72
CA LEU A 245 7.55 5.80 17.73
C LEU A 245 8.85 5.49 18.49
N GLU A 246 9.94 6.17 18.17
CA GLU A 246 11.24 6.01 18.83
C GLU A 246 11.13 6.24 20.34
N ALA A 247 10.53 7.38 20.74
CA ALA A 247 10.30 7.67 22.15
C ALA A 247 9.39 6.64 22.84
N TYR A 248 8.43 6.08 22.11
CA TYR A 248 7.49 5.10 22.64
C TYR A 248 8.12 3.72 22.84
N VAL A 249 9.00 3.32 21.92
CA VAL A 249 9.77 2.07 21.96
C VAL A 249 10.86 2.15 23.02
N ASP A 250 11.58 3.27 23.14
CA ASP A 250 12.62 3.48 24.16
C ASP A 250 12.08 3.39 25.60
N ASP A 251 10.83 3.83 25.82
CA ASP A 251 10.15 3.70 27.11
C ASP A 251 9.55 2.29 27.31
N ALA A 252 9.45 1.48 26.25
CA ALA A 252 8.84 0.16 26.32
C ALA A 252 9.88 -0.90 26.69
N ALA A 253 9.58 -1.71 27.71
CA ALA A 253 10.23 -3.01 27.90
C ALA A 253 9.62 -4.06 26.95
N ALA A 254 9.42 -3.70 25.68
CA ALA A 254 8.86 -4.57 24.67
C ALA A 254 9.97 -5.37 23.98
N ASP A 255 9.67 -6.62 23.64
CA ASP A 255 10.66 -7.52 23.07
C ASP A 255 10.70 -7.38 21.53
N ARG A 256 9.63 -6.83 20.91
CA ARG A 256 9.42 -6.78 19.45
C ARG A 256 8.64 -5.53 19.02
N LEU A 257 8.89 -5.08 17.79
CA LEU A 257 8.15 -4.02 17.10
C LEU A 257 7.54 -4.55 15.80
N TYR A 258 6.26 -4.25 15.57
CA TYR A 258 5.57 -4.50 14.30
C TYR A 258 5.05 -3.18 13.72
N LEU A 259 5.31 -2.94 12.43
CA LEU A 259 4.85 -1.74 11.73
C LEU A 259 3.84 -2.10 10.65
N VAL A 260 2.68 -1.46 10.69
CA VAL A 260 1.59 -1.75 9.76
C VAL A 260 0.99 -0.49 9.19
N GLY A 261 0.42 -0.57 7.99
CA GLY A 261 -0.27 0.57 7.37
C GLY A 261 -0.05 0.67 5.88
N GLN A 262 0.22 1.87 5.39
CA GLN A 262 0.37 2.11 3.94
C GLN A 262 1.79 1.75 3.47
N ARG A 263 1.91 0.85 2.50
CA ARG A 263 3.19 0.26 2.08
C ARG A 263 4.30 1.28 1.78
N GLY A 264 4.05 2.26 0.90
CA GLY A 264 5.08 3.28 0.58
C GLY A 264 5.43 4.21 1.75
N VAL A 265 4.48 4.42 2.67
CA VAL A 265 4.72 5.19 3.91
C VAL A 265 5.58 4.40 4.89
N LEU A 266 5.32 3.08 5.03
CA LEU A 266 6.12 2.20 5.87
C LEU A 266 7.56 2.10 5.38
N GLU A 267 7.77 1.92 4.08
CA GLU A 267 9.11 1.84 3.47
C GLU A 267 9.91 3.12 3.77
N THR A 268 9.28 4.28 3.65
CA THR A 268 9.89 5.58 3.99
C THR A 268 10.24 5.67 5.47
N LEU A 269 9.28 5.35 6.35
CA LEU A 269 9.49 5.41 7.79
C LEU A 269 10.61 4.48 8.26
N VAL A 270 10.64 3.23 7.78
CA VAL A 270 11.68 2.25 8.13
C VAL A 270 13.05 2.74 7.69
N ALA A 271 13.17 3.30 6.49
CA ALA A 271 14.44 3.83 5.99
C ALA A 271 14.98 5.02 6.80
N GLU A 272 14.10 5.81 7.42
CA GLU A 272 14.46 7.04 8.15
C GLU A 272 14.48 6.89 9.67
N SER A 273 13.93 5.80 10.19
CA SER A 273 13.86 5.51 11.63
C SER A 273 15.08 4.74 12.14
N THR A 274 15.37 4.86 13.43
CA THR A 274 16.40 4.08 14.10
C THR A 274 15.90 2.75 14.67
N VAL A 275 14.58 2.51 14.63
CA VAL A 275 13.95 1.29 15.11
C VAL A 275 13.94 0.22 14.04
N ASP A 276 14.18 -1.02 14.45
CA ASP A 276 14.20 -2.18 13.56
C ASP A 276 12.94 -3.03 13.80
N PRO A 277 11.94 -2.97 12.91
CA PRO A 277 10.73 -3.77 13.07
C PRO A 277 11.00 -5.24 12.74
N VAL A 278 10.44 -6.14 13.55
CA VAL A 278 10.50 -7.59 13.31
C VAL A 278 9.69 -7.98 12.07
N ALA A 279 8.59 -7.27 11.81
CA ALA A 279 7.83 -7.44 10.59
C ALA A 279 7.08 -6.16 10.21
N THR A 280 6.83 -6.02 8.91
CA THR A 280 6.01 -4.95 8.33
C THR A 280 4.82 -5.52 7.59
N GLY A 281 3.64 -4.91 7.69
CA GLY A 281 2.43 -5.40 7.03
C GLY A 281 1.55 -4.30 6.44
N ALA A 282 1.12 -4.45 5.19
CA ALA A 282 0.17 -3.51 4.60
C ALA A 282 -1.24 -3.74 5.17
N VAL A 283 -1.88 -2.70 5.72
CA VAL A 283 -3.27 -2.77 6.22
C VAL A 283 -4.04 -1.52 5.82
N ASP A 284 -5.33 -1.67 5.51
CA ASP A 284 -6.19 -0.55 5.13
C ASP A 284 -7.08 -0.04 6.29
N ALA A 285 -6.55 -0.07 7.51
CA ALA A 285 -7.27 0.46 8.66
C ALA A 285 -7.41 1.99 8.57
N THR A 286 -8.62 2.51 8.76
CA THR A 286 -8.95 3.94 8.66
C THR A 286 -9.92 4.36 9.78
N GLY A 287 -10.21 5.65 9.89
CA GLY A 287 -11.04 6.22 10.96
C GLY A 287 -10.21 6.70 12.14
N GLU A 288 -10.83 6.84 13.31
CA GLU A 288 -10.15 7.38 14.50
C GLU A 288 -8.95 6.50 14.88
N PRO A 289 -7.80 7.09 15.30
CA PRO A 289 -6.56 6.34 15.47
C PRO A 289 -6.67 5.17 16.46
N LYS A 290 -7.55 5.24 17.45
CA LYS A 290 -7.75 4.15 18.40
C LYS A 290 -8.46 2.94 17.78
N SER A 291 -9.54 3.16 17.02
CA SER A 291 -10.27 2.09 16.33
C SER A 291 -9.49 1.58 15.13
N ALA A 292 -8.81 2.47 14.41
CA ALA A 292 -7.95 2.09 13.30
C ALA A 292 -6.80 1.18 13.78
N LEU A 293 -6.19 1.45 14.94
CA LEU A 293 -5.18 0.56 15.51
C LEU A 293 -5.75 -0.82 15.87
N GLU A 294 -6.98 -0.89 16.39
CA GLU A 294 -7.65 -2.15 16.71
C GLU A 294 -7.93 -2.98 15.44
N ASP A 295 -8.42 -2.32 14.38
CA ASP A 295 -8.63 -2.97 13.08
C ASP A 295 -7.31 -3.38 12.41
N ALA A 296 -6.27 -2.55 12.52
CA ALA A 296 -4.93 -2.85 12.03
C ALA A 296 -4.32 -4.07 12.73
N HIS A 297 -4.40 -4.13 14.06
CA HIS A 297 -3.95 -5.28 14.85
C HIS A 297 -4.70 -6.54 14.44
N ARG A 298 -6.03 -6.47 14.30
CA ARG A 298 -6.83 -7.61 13.84
C ARG A 298 -6.42 -8.08 12.44
N SER A 299 -6.22 -7.14 11.52
CA SER A 299 -5.85 -7.45 10.14
C SER A 299 -4.45 -8.03 10.04
N PHE A 300 -3.51 -7.51 10.81
CA PHE A 300 -2.13 -7.97 10.83
C PHE A 300 -2.02 -9.41 11.33
N TRP A 301 -2.72 -9.77 12.42
CA TRP A 301 -2.73 -11.13 12.97
C TRP A 301 -3.73 -12.07 12.29
N THR A 302 -3.93 -11.90 10.98
CA THR A 302 -4.74 -12.78 10.14
C THR A 302 -3.85 -13.46 9.12
N THR A 303 -3.99 -14.78 8.99
CA THR A 303 -3.21 -15.60 8.05
C THR A 303 -4.11 -16.12 6.96
N ASP A 304 -3.68 -16.00 5.70
CA ASP A 304 -4.27 -16.74 4.59
C ASP A 304 -3.79 -18.19 4.65
N VAL A 305 -4.74 -19.12 4.73
CA VAL A 305 -4.52 -20.57 4.75
C VAL A 305 -5.09 -21.15 3.47
N ARG A 306 -4.25 -21.84 2.70
CA ARG A 306 -4.65 -22.47 1.43
C ARG A 306 -4.24 -23.93 1.43
N VAL A 307 -5.15 -24.81 1.02
CA VAL A 307 -4.90 -26.24 0.84
C VAL A 307 -4.84 -26.51 -0.65
N LEU A 308 -3.72 -27.07 -1.12
CA LEU A 308 -3.44 -27.35 -2.53
C LEU A 308 -4.10 -28.65 -2.99
#